data_AF-A0A1B6E1N5-F1
#
_entry.id   AF-A0A1B6E1N5-F1
#
_cell.length_a   1.000
_cell.length_b   1.000
_cell.length_c   1.000
_cell.angle_alpha   90.00
_cell.angle_beta   90.00
_cell.angle_gamma   90.00
#
_symmetry.space_group_name_H-M   'P 1'
#
loop_
_entity.id
_entity.type
_entity.pdbx_description
1 polymer ?
#
loop_
_entity_poly.entity_id
_entity_poly.type
_entity_poly.pdbx_seq_one_letter_code
_entity_poly.pdbx_strand_id
1 'polypeptide(L)'
;MVSMRNYEQVFVKLMRRYKYLEKMFEDEMKKILIFIKGFNEQERIKLARITALWISNGSVPPTVLQVLINEHLVKDNLALEFLVEIFVTWKQEKGLQSLMTGLKKGGLEGRLMEFVPANKRTEDFFRSAFEEKGLSEVVKLHMAQASQEAKRDLQHQLEEELSDGRPIKDIVSDIRDIAQKNIIPEQDVIALIWTTVMNLAEWNKKEELVAEQALKHLQKFTPLFAAFTSTTRSEMALTLKIQEYCYENMNFMKIFQKIILLFYKTEVISEEVILKWYKDGHSVKGKMLFLEQMKKLVEWLQNAEEESESGEDED
;
A
#
# COMPACT_ATOMS: atom_id res chain seq x y z
N MET A 1 7.60 -27.95 25.01
CA MET A 1 6.28 -27.64 24.45
C MET A 1 5.13 -28.40 25.11
N VAL A 2 5.20 -29.73 25.32
CA VAL A 2 4.07 -30.51 25.91
C VAL A 2 3.59 -29.97 27.26
N SER A 3 4.49 -29.73 28.22
CA SER A 3 4.13 -29.15 29.52
C SER A 3 3.49 -27.76 29.39
N MET A 4 3.97 -26.91 28.48
CA MET A 4 3.39 -25.58 28.22
C MET A 4 1.98 -25.65 27.64
N ARG A 5 1.70 -26.62 26.75
CA ARG A 5 0.34 -26.85 26.24
C ARG A 5 -0.61 -27.26 27.36
N ASN A 6 -0.15 -28.07 28.32
CA ASN A 6 -0.98 -28.43 29.46
C ASN A 6 -1.35 -27.20 30.31
N TYR A 7 -0.40 -26.29 30.56
CA TYR A 7 -0.68 -25.02 31.24
C TYR A 7 -1.60 -24.12 30.42
N GLU A 8 -1.38 -23.99 29.11
CA GLU A 8 -2.27 -23.24 28.21
C GLU A 8 -3.72 -23.74 28.29
N GLN A 9 -3.94 -25.05 28.27
CA GLN A 9 -5.28 -25.65 28.39
C GLN A 9 -5.99 -25.32 29.71
N VAL A 10 -5.25 -25.16 30.81
CA VAL A 10 -5.83 -24.73 32.09
C VAL A 10 -6.42 -23.33 31.94
N PHE A 11 -5.68 -22.39 31.35
CA PHE A 11 -6.14 -21.02 31.14
C PHE A 11 -7.32 -20.97 30.16
N VAL A 12 -7.29 -21.74 29.07
CA VAL A 12 -8.43 -21.85 28.14
C VAL A 12 -9.70 -22.30 28.85
N LYS A 13 -9.62 -23.32 29.71
CA LYS A 13 -10.77 -23.82 30.47
C LYS A 13 -11.27 -22.79 31.49
N LEU A 14 -10.37 -22.08 32.16
CA LEU A 14 -10.72 -21.02 33.11
C LEU A 14 -11.44 -19.86 32.40
N MET A 15 -10.91 -19.34 31.28
CA MET A 15 -11.53 -18.22 30.55
C MET A 15 -12.88 -18.58 29.93
N ARG A 16 -13.05 -19.84 29.47
CA ARG A 16 -14.35 -20.32 28.99
C ARG A 16 -15.41 -20.32 30.09
N ARG A 17 -15.03 -20.65 31.34
CA ARG A 17 -15.95 -20.75 32.48
C ARG A 17 -16.16 -19.41 33.20
N TYR A 18 -15.13 -18.59 33.28
CA TYR A 18 -15.08 -17.37 34.08
C TYR A 18 -14.64 -16.19 33.22
N LYS A 19 -15.57 -15.67 32.40
CA LYS A 19 -15.29 -14.62 31.41
C LYS A 19 -14.70 -13.33 31.99
N TYR A 20 -15.02 -12.99 33.24
CA TYR A 20 -14.44 -11.83 33.92
C TYR A 20 -12.92 -11.92 34.13
N LEU A 21 -12.34 -13.13 34.07
CA LEU A 21 -10.88 -13.32 34.19
C LEU A 21 -10.13 -12.89 32.93
N GLU A 22 -10.78 -12.77 31.77
CA GLU A 22 -10.11 -12.40 30.51
C GLU A 22 -9.44 -11.03 30.64
N LYS A 23 -10.17 -10.04 31.18
CA LYS A 23 -9.64 -8.69 31.39
C LYS A 23 -8.53 -8.66 32.44
N MET A 24 -8.72 -9.38 33.55
CA MET A 24 -7.70 -9.47 34.59
C MET A 24 -6.41 -10.10 34.06
N PHE A 25 -6.52 -11.14 33.24
CA PHE A 25 -5.35 -11.80 32.68
C PHE A 25 -4.62 -10.92 31.67
N GLU A 26 -5.36 -10.19 30.82
CA GLU A 26 -4.77 -9.19 29.94
C GLU A 26 -3.96 -8.14 30.74
N ASP A 27 -4.53 -7.61 31.82
CA ASP A 27 -3.88 -6.58 32.63
C ASP A 27 -2.65 -7.11 33.38
N GLU A 28 -2.70 -8.34 33.91
CA GLU A 28 -1.54 -9.00 34.52
C GLU A 28 -0.45 -9.34 33.49
N MET A 29 -0.83 -9.79 32.30
CA MET A 29 0.12 -10.02 31.22
C MET A 29 0.86 -8.74 30.85
N LYS A 30 0.18 -7.60 30.75
CA LYS A 30 0.84 -6.31 30.49
C LYS A 30 1.89 -5.98 31.55
N LYS A 31 1.58 -6.19 32.83
CA LYS A 31 2.53 -5.98 33.93
C LYS A 31 3.74 -6.91 33.79
N ILE A 32 3.50 -8.21 33.60
CA ILE A 32 4.57 -9.22 33.45
C ILE A 32 5.50 -8.85 32.29
N LEU A 33 4.95 -8.44 31.14
CA LEU A 33 5.73 -8.10 29.96
C LEU A 33 6.60 -6.85 30.15
N ILE A 34 6.17 -5.86 30.93
CA ILE A 34 7.01 -4.70 31.27
C ILE A 34 8.22 -5.13 32.13
N PHE A 35 8.07 -6.17 32.94
CA PHE A 35 9.12 -6.68 33.83
C PHE A 35 9.97 -7.81 33.24
N ILE A 36 9.93 -8.05 31.91
CA ILE A 36 10.70 -9.16 31.32
C ILE A 36 12.22 -9.09 31.59
N LYS A 37 12.75 -7.89 31.87
CA LYS A 37 14.16 -7.68 32.24
C LYS A 37 14.56 -8.40 33.53
N GLY A 38 13.61 -8.68 34.44
CA GLY A 38 13.87 -9.39 35.69
C GLY A 38 14.07 -10.89 35.54
N PHE A 39 13.73 -11.46 34.39
CA PHE A 39 13.88 -12.89 34.10
C PHE A 39 15.22 -13.15 33.41
N ASN A 40 15.79 -14.34 33.60
CA ASN A 40 16.94 -14.78 32.81
C ASN A 40 16.52 -15.15 31.37
N GLU A 41 17.50 -15.38 30.49
CA GLU A 41 17.24 -15.67 29.07
C GLU A 41 16.33 -16.88 28.85
N GLN A 42 16.56 -17.99 29.56
CA GLN A 42 15.75 -19.20 29.42
C GLN A 42 14.31 -18.98 29.88
N GLU A 43 14.12 -18.22 30.95
CA GLU A 43 12.79 -17.83 31.45
C GLU A 43 12.07 -16.92 30.47
N ARG A 44 12.76 -15.94 29.87
CA ARG A 44 12.18 -15.09 28.82
C ARG A 44 11.72 -15.90 27.61
N ILE A 45 12.53 -16.86 27.15
CA ILE A 45 12.15 -17.76 26.05
C ILE A 45 10.89 -18.58 26.42
N LYS A 46 10.85 -19.12 27.64
CA LYS A 46 9.66 -19.87 28.11
C LYS A 46 8.42 -18.98 28.19
N LEU A 47 8.57 -17.76 28.69
CA LEU A 47 7.51 -16.78 28.81
C LEU A 47 7.01 -16.32 27.43
N ALA A 48 7.91 -16.07 26.48
CA ALA A 48 7.56 -15.76 25.09
C ALA A 48 6.73 -16.89 24.47
N ARG A 49 7.17 -18.15 24.61
CA ARG A 49 6.47 -19.32 24.05
C ARG A 49 5.07 -19.50 24.61
N ILE A 50 4.90 -19.42 25.93
CA ILE A 50 3.57 -19.54 26.54
C ILE A 50 2.67 -18.34 26.18
N THR A 51 3.25 -17.14 26.08
CA THR A 51 2.53 -15.94 25.62
C THR A 51 2.04 -16.12 24.18
N ALA A 52 2.88 -16.65 23.27
CA ALA A 52 2.48 -16.97 21.91
C ALA A 52 1.30 -17.97 21.89
N LEU A 53 1.33 -19.01 22.73
CA LEU A 53 0.22 -19.97 22.83
C LEU A 53 -1.08 -19.29 23.27
N TRP A 54 -1.04 -18.47 24.33
CA TRP A 54 -2.21 -17.74 24.83
C TRP A 54 -2.75 -16.70 23.85
N ILE A 55 -1.89 -16.04 23.07
CA ILE A 55 -2.37 -15.12 22.04
C ILE A 55 -2.99 -15.91 20.88
N SER A 56 -2.32 -16.97 20.45
CA SER A 56 -2.73 -17.77 19.29
C SER A 56 -4.06 -18.51 19.48
N ASN A 57 -4.47 -18.76 20.72
CA ASN A 57 -5.75 -19.38 21.07
C ASN A 57 -6.83 -18.37 21.50
N GLY A 58 -6.50 -17.07 21.57
CA GLY A 58 -7.42 -16.00 21.95
C GLY A 58 -7.61 -15.78 23.46
N SER A 59 -6.80 -16.40 24.33
CA SER A 59 -6.86 -16.17 25.79
C SER A 59 -6.34 -14.79 26.18
N VAL A 60 -5.43 -14.23 25.38
CA VAL A 60 -4.85 -12.89 25.57
C VAL A 60 -4.87 -12.16 24.22
N PRO A 61 -5.31 -10.90 24.14
CA PRO A 61 -5.28 -10.17 22.88
C PRO A 61 -3.83 -9.83 22.49
N PRO A 62 -3.48 -9.79 21.19
CA PRO A 62 -2.12 -9.45 20.74
C PRO A 62 -1.68 -8.03 21.14
N THR A 63 -2.63 -7.15 21.45
CA THR A 63 -2.40 -5.76 21.91
C THR A 63 -1.55 -5.68 23.18
N VAL A 64 -1.49 -6.74 24.01
CA VAL A 64 -0.61 -6.76 25.18
C VAL A 64 0.87 -6.61 24.80
N LEU A 65 1.27 -7.01 23.58
CA LEU A 65 2.66 -6.93 23.15
C LEU A 65 3.15 -5.49 22.95
N GLN A 66 2.24 -4.52 22.82
CA GLN A 66 2.62 -3.11 22.66
C GLN A 66 3.36 -2.56 23.89
N VAL A 67 3.15 -3.13 25.08
CA VAL A 67 3.85 -2.68 26.31
C VAL A 67 5.34 -3.00 26.29
N LEU A 68 5.78 -3.90 25.40
CA LEU A 68 7.20 -4.19 25.18
C LEU A 68 7.91 -3.02 24.49
N ILE A 69 7.18 -2.12 23.83
CA ILE A 69 7.69 -0.83 23.33
C ILE A 69 7.89 0.08 24.55
N ASN A 70 8.91 -0.26 25.34
CA ASN A 70 9.32 0.42 26.54
C ASN A 70 10.79 0.78 26.39
N GLU A 71 11.16 2.01 26.75
CA GLU A 71 12.51 2.55 26.52
C GLU A 71 13.63 1.62 27.01
N HIS A 72 13.48 1.06 28.22
CA HIS A 72 14.51 0.19 28.80
C HIS A 72 14.59 -1.17 28.11
N LEU A 73 13.45 -1.74 27.70
CA LEU A 73 13.41 -3.04 27.02
C LEU A 73 13.92 -2.94 25.58
N VAL A 74 13.58 -1.84 24.90
CA VAL A 74 14.02 -1.57 23.52
C VAL A 74 15.51 -1.25 23.48
N LYS A 75 16.01 -0.42 24.41
CA LYS A 75 17.44 -0.09 24.49
C LYS A 75 18.32 -1.33 24.67
N ASP A 76 17.89 -2.28 25.49
CA ASP A 76 18.63 -3.51 25.81
C ASP A 76 18.36 -4.66 24.81
N ASN A 77 17.67 -4.40 23.70
CA ASN A 77 17.27 -5.39 22.68
C ASN A 77 16.33 -6.52 23.17
N LEU A 78 15.85 -6.45 24.41
CA LEU A 78 14.98 -7.46 25.02
C LEU A 78 13.59 -7.47 24.38
N ALA A 79 13.07 -6.30 23.99
CA ALA A 79 11.76 -6.19 23.35
C ALA A 79 11.72 -6.94 22.01
N LEU A 80 12.73 -6.73 21.16
CA LEU A 80 12.84 -7.35 19.85
C LEU A 80 13.03 -8.86 19.95
N GLU A 81 13.98 -9.32 20.77
CA GLU A 81 14.25 -10.75 20.96
C GLU A 81 13.01 -11.50 21.45
N PHE A 82 12.30 -10.91 22.41
CA PHE A 82 11.07 -11.49 22.95
C PHE A 82 9.95 -11.53 21.90
N LEU A 83 9.77 -10.46 21.13
CA LEU A 83 8.77 -10.39 20.06
C LEU A 83 9.04 -11.44 18.96
N VAL A 84 10.30 -11.58 18.55
CA VAL A 84 10.72 -12.54 17.53
C VAL A 84 10.48 -13.97 18.00
N GLU A 85 10.81 -14.32 19.24
CA GLU A 85 10.52 -15.65 19.80
C GLU A 85 9.00 -15.94 19.82
N ILE A 86 8.17 -14.93 20.12
CA ILE A 86 6.71 -15.06 20.03
C ILE A 86 6.28 -15.36 18.60
N PHE A 87 6.76 -14.60 17.61
CA PHE A 87 6.34 -14.77 16.22
C PHE A 87 6.77 -16.11 15.65
N VAL A 88 8.00 -16.55 15.94
CA VAL A 88 8.49 -17.88 15.57
C VAL A 88 7.60 -18.96 16.18
N THR A 89 7.33 -18.88 17.47
CA THR A 89 6.48 -19.87 18.17
C THR A 89 5.05 -19.87 17.64
N TRP A 90 4.46 -18.70 17.41
CA TRP A 90 3.10 -18.58 16.88
C TRP A 90 3.00 -19.13 15.46
N LYS A 91 3.96 -18.77 14.58
CA LYS A 91 4.03 -19.32 13.21
C LYS A 91 4.11 -20.84 13.24
N GLN A 92 4.87 -21.43 14.16
CA GLN A 92 4.96 -22.88 14.32
C GLN A 92 3.65 -23.53 14.82
N GLU A 93 2.94 -22.88 15.76
CA GLU A 93 1.77 -23.48 16.42
C GLU A 93 0.45 -23.28 15.67
N LYS A 94 0.25 -22.16 14.97
CA LYS A 94 -1.00 -21.84 14.23
C LYS A 94 -0.80 -21.47 12.77
N GLY A 95 0.43 -21.43 12.28
CA GLY A 95 0.74 -21.05 10.90
C GLY A 95 0.80 -19.54 10.66
N LEU A 96 1.35 -19.18 9.50
CA LEU A 96 1.62 -17.81 9.11
C LEU A 96 0.35 -16.94 9.06
N GLN A 97 -0.75 -17.43 8.49
CA GLN A 97 -1.98 -16.63 8.33
C GLN A 97 -2.57 -16.18 9.67
N SER A 98 -2.47 -17.03 10.70
CA SER A 98 -2.88 -16.69 12.06
C SER A 98 -2.01 -15.57 12.65
N LEU A 99 -0.69 -15.67 12.48
CA LEU A 99 0.25 -14.62 12.89
C LEU A 99 -0.05 -13.29 12.20
N MET A 100 -0.18 -13.27 10.87
CA MET A 100 -0.44 -12.04 10.10
C MET A 100 -1.74 -11.36 10.53
N THR A 101 -2.80 -12.14 10.76
CA THR A 101 -4.07 -11.63 11.29
C THR A 101 -3.91 -11.08 12.71
N GLY A 102 -3.09 -11.75 13.53
CA GLY A 102 -2.75 -11.33 14.88
C GLY A 102 -2.01 -9.99 14.93
N LEU A 103 -1.03 -9.78 14.04
CA LEU A 103 -0.28 -8.52 13.94
C LEU A 103 -1.21 -7.33 13.64
N LYS A 104 -2.13 -7.52 12.69
CA LYS A 104 -3.18 -6.55 12.34
C LYS A 104 -4.08 -6.23 13.53
N LYS A 105 -4.70 -7.25 14.13
CA LYS A 105 -5.58 -7.08 15.30
C LYS A 105 -4.86 -6.48 16.50
N GLY A 106 -3.57 -6.74 16.64
CA GLY A 106 -2.72 -6.19 17.68
C GLY A 106 -2.27 -4.75 17.45
N GLY A 107 -2.51 -4.17 16.28
CA GLY A 107 -1.94 -2.87 15.89
C GLY A 107 -0.40 -2.87 15.90
N LEU A 108 0.21 -4.03 15.67
CA LEU A 108 1.66 -4.22 15.72
C LEU A 108 2.33 -3.96 14.38
N GLU A 109 1.60 -4.19 13.29
CA GLU A 109 2.13 -4.15 11.92
C GLU A 109 2.84 -2.83 11.59
N GLY A 110 2.22 -1.67 11.88
CA GLY A 110 2.84 -0.35 11.66
C GLY A 110 3.85 0.10 12.72
N ARG A 111 4.15 -0.73 13.72
CA ARG A 111 4.98 -0.38 14.89
C ARG A 111 6.19 -1.29 15.06
N LEU A 112 6.44 -2.19 14.11
CA LEU A 112 7.49 -3.21 14.21
C LEU A 112 8.89 -2.60 14.42
N MET A 113 9.17 -1.47 13.77
CA MET A 113 10.44 -0.75 13.94
C MET A 113 10.63 -0.15 15.33
N GLU A 114 9.55 0.10 16.09
CA GLU A 114 9.64 0.63 17.45
C GLU A 114 10.24 -0.37 18.44
N PHE A 115 10.17 -1.68 18.15
CA PHE A 115 10.80 -2.73 18.95
C PHE A 115 12.32 -2.80 18.76
N VAL A 116 12.83 -2.24 17.65
CA VAL A 116 14.25 -2.23 17.32
C VAL A 116 14.96 -1.14 18.15
N PRO A 117 16.12 -1.44 18.79
CA PRO A 117 16.93 -0.45 19.49
C PRO A 117 17.22 0.77 18.61
N ALA A 118 17.09 1.99 19.16
CA ALA A 118 17.21 3.23 18.39
C ALA A 118 18.55 3.35 17.62
N ASN A 119 19.65 2.87 18.22
CA ASN A 119 20.98 2.86 17.60
C ASN A 119 21.17 1.80 16.50
N LYS A 120 20.20 0.91 16.29
CA LYS A 120 20.21 -0.15 15.27
C LYS A 120 18.97 -0.10 14.36
N ARG A 121 18.15 0.96 14.47
CA ARG A 121 16.87 1.06 13.78
C ARG A 121 17.08 1.41 12.30
N THR A 122 17.43 0.39 11.53
CA THR A 122 17.60 0.43 10.08
C THR A 122 16.82 -0.71 9.43
N GLU A 123 16.40 -0.50 8.17
CA GLU A 123 15.70 -1.54 7.39
C GLU A 123 16.55 -2.81 7.24
N ASP A 124 17.87 -2.68 7.08
CA ASP A 124 18.77 -3.81 6.95
C ASP A 124 18.85 -4.63 8.24
N PHE A 125 19.00 -3.98 9.40
CA PHE A 125 19.02 -4.68 10.68
C PHE A 125 17.67 -5.37 10.95
N PHE A 126 16.57 -4.67 10.67
CA PHE A 126 15.22 -5.23 10.79
C PHE A 126 15.05 -6.47 9.90
N ARG A 127 15.45 -6.37 8.63
CA ARG A 127 15.42 -7.50 7.69
C ARG A 127 16.20 -8.69 8.23
N SER A 128 17.47 -8.49 8.60
CA SER A 128 18.32 -9.56 9.13
C SER A 128 17.71 -10.21 10.38
N ALA A 129 17.25 -9.42 11.34
CA ALA A 129 16.70 -9.92 12.60
C ALA A 129 15.49 -10.85 12.43
N PHE A 130 14.65 -10.61 11.41
CA PHE A 130 13.46 -11.41 11.14
C PHE A 130 13.71 -12.53 10.10
N GLU A 131 14.46 -12.27 9.04
CA GLU A 131 14.73 -13.26 7.99
C GLU A 131 15.60 -14.42 8.51
N GLU A 132 16.60 -14.15 9.35
CA GLU A 132 17.44 -15.19 10.00
C GLU A 132 16.61 -16.15 10.87
N LYS A 133 15.42 -15.72 11.29
CA LYS A 133 14.47 -16.51 12.10
C LYS A 133 13.32 -17.09 11.27
N GLY A 134 13.40 -17.00 9.94
CA GLY A 134 12.38 -17.52 9.03
C GLY A 134 11.08 -16.73 9.02
N LEU A 135 11.13 -15.42 9.32
CA LEU A 135 9.98 -14.50 9.35
C LEU A 135 9.98 -13.51 8.18
N SER A 136 10.45 -13.92 7.00
CA SER A 136 10.53 -13.05 5.81
C SER A 136 9.20 -12.44 5.41
N GLU A 137 8.07 -13.09 5.71
CA GLU A 137 6.74 -12.55 5.41
C GLU A 137 6.34 -11.38 6.33
N VAL A 138 6.90 -11.31 7.55
CA VAL A 138 6.75 -10.15 8.44
C VAL A 138 7.53 -8.96 7.88
N VAL A 139 8.72 -9.20 7.32
CA VAL A 139 9.49 -8.16 6.62
C VAL A 139 8.74 -7.64 5.40
N LYS A 140 8.16 -8.52 4.58
CA LYS A 140 7.32 -8.13 3.45
C LYS A 140 6.11 -7.29 3.87
N LEU A 141 5.48 -7.62 5.00
CA LEU A 141 4.39 -6.83 5.56
C LEU A 141 4.86 -5.41 5.93
N HIS A 142 5.95 -5.30 6.69
CA HIS A 142 6.53 -4.01 7.08
C HIS A 142 6.84 -3.13 5.86
N MET A 143 7.53 -3.69 4.86
CA MET A 143 7.85 -2.95 3.63
C MET A 143 6.60 -2.52 2.86
N ALA A 144 5.59 -3.40 2.77
CA ALA A 144 4.34 -3.07 2.10
C ALA A 144 3.62 -1.93 2.82
N GLN A 145 3.63 -1.91 4.16
CA GLN A 145 3.03 -0.83 4.94
C GLN A 145 3.76 0.48 4.81
N ALA A 146 5.09 0.48 4.93
CA ALA A 146 5.90 1.67 4.73
C ALA A 146 5.66 2.27 3.33
N SER A 147 5.55 1.42 2.29
CA SER A 147 5.20 1.86 0.94
C SER A 147 3.80 2.46 0.85
N GLN A 148 2.80 1.86 1.51
CA GLN A 148 1.43 2.40 1.52
C GLN A 148 1.32 3.72 2.28
N GLU A 149 2.01 3.85 3.42
CA GLU A 149 2.07 5.09 4.19
C GLU A 149 2.74 6.20 3.41
N ALA A 150 3.90 5.94 2.79
CA ALA A 150 4.58 6.91 1.94
C ALA A 150 3.70 7.37 0.76
N LYS A 151 2.91 6.47 0.16
CA LYS A 151 1.94 6.82 -0.89
C LYS A 151 0.81 7.70 -0.38
N ARG A 152 0.27 7.41 0.81
CA ARG A 152 -0.78 8.22 1.44
C ARG A 152 -0.26 9.62 1.77
N ASP A 153 0.94 9.72 2.32
CA ASP A 153 1.53 11.00 2.70
C ASP A 153 1.86 11.84 1.46
N LEU A 154 2.40 11.21 0.39
CA LEU A 154 2.58 11.86 -0.92
C LEU A 154 1.24 12.38 -1.47
N GLN A 155 0.18 11.57 -1.42
CA GLN A 155 -1.14 11.99 -1.89
C GLN A 155 -1.67 13.18 -1.10
N HIS A 156 -1.58 13.16 0.24
CA HIS A 156 -2.01 14.26 1.08
C HIS A 156 -1.26 15.55 0.77
N GLN A 157 0.07 15.47 0.60
CA GLN A 157 0.87 16.64 0.22
C GLN A 157 0.49 17.16 -1.16
N LEU A 158 0.28 16.28 -2.14
CA LEU A 158 -0.18 16.70 -3.48
C LEU A 158 -1.56 17.39 -3.42
N GLU A 159 -2.49 16.86 -2.61
CA GLU A 159 -3.80 17.47 -2.39
C GLU A 159 -3.69 18.90 -1.82
N GLU A 160 -2.82 19.09 -0.81
CA GLU A 160 -2.55 20.39 -0.19
C GLU A 160 -1.92 21.38 -1.20
N GLU A 161 -0.85 20.98 -1.89
CA GLU A 161 -0.15 21.85 -2.84
C GLU A 161 -1.01 22.28 -4.04
N LEU A 162 -1.88 21.39 -4.52
CA LEU A 162 -2.84 21.70 -5.58
C LEU A 162 -3.96 22.63 -5.09
N SER A 163 -4.41 22.46 -3.84
CA SER A 163 -5.42 23.33 -3.22
C SER A 163 -4.90 24.76 -3.02
N ASP A 164 -3.63 24.87 -2.61
CA ASP A 164 -2.92 26.15 -2.45
C ASP A 164 -2.60 26.83 -3.78
N GLY A 165 -2.83 26.14 -4.91
CA GLY A 165 -2.58 26.67 -6.24
C GLY A 165 -1.10 26.90 -6.52
N ARG A 166 -0.20 26.11 -5.92
CA ARG A 166 1.24 26.20 -6.17
C ARG A 166 1.56 25.98 -7.66
N PRO A 167 2.66 26.56 -8.18
CA PRO A 167 3.09 26.34 -9.56
C PRO A 167 3.33 24.85 -9.83
N ILE A 168 2.75 24.31 -10.91
CA ILE A 168 2.86 22.89 -11.27
C ILE A 168 4.32 22.40 -11.34
N LYS A 169 5.25 23.25 -11.79
CA LYS A 169 6.68 22.93 -11.87
C LYS A 169 7.28 22.61 -10.49
N ASP A 170 6.88 23.34 -9.47
CA ASP A 170 7.37 23.15 -8.11
C ASP A 170 6.79 21.86 -7.52
N ILE A 171 5.48 21.64 -7.70
CA ILE A 171 4.78 20.41 -7.32
C ILE A 171 5.45 19.17 -7.95
N VAL A 172 5.80 19.24 -9.24
CA VAL A 172 6.52 18.16 -9.93
C VAL A 172 7.88 17.88 -9.28
N SER A 173 8.62 18.91 -8.86
CA SER A 173 9.91 18.74 -8.17
C SER A 173 9.71 18.05 -6.83
N ASP A 174 8.76 18.55 -6.03
CA ASP A 174 8.51 18.06 -4.67
C ASP A 174 8.05 16.58 -4.70
N ILE A 175 7.16 16.21 -5.62
CA ILE A 175 6.70 14.83 -5.78
C ILE A 175 7.81 13.90 -6.27
N ARG A 176 8.69 14.35 -7.19
CA ARG A 176 9.85 13.54 -7.64
C ARG A 176 10.78 13.23 -6.48
N ASP A 177 11.09 14.23 -5.65
CA ASP A 177 11.98 14.05 -4.50
C ASP A 177 11.38 13.07 -3.49
N ILE A 178 10.08 13.17 -3.18
CA ILE A 178 9.38 12.25 -2.27
C ILE A 178 9.31 10.85 -2.84
N ALA A 179 8.95 10.72 -4.12
CA ALA A 179 8.85 9.43 -4.80
C ALA A 179 10.21 8.72 -4.84
N GLN A 180 11.29 9.45 -5.15
CA GLN A 180 12.65 8.90 -5.15
C GLN A 180 13.10 8.50 -3.75
N LYS A 181 12.88 9.35 -2.74
CA LYS A 181 13.26 9.08 -1.35
C LYS A 181 12.57 7.84 -0.77
N ASN A 182 11.31 7.62 -1.13
CA ASN A 182 10.50 6.51 -0.64
C ASN A 182 10.41 5.33 -1.62
N ILE A 183 11.14 5.40 -2.75
CA ILE A 183 11.17 4.36 -3.79
C ILE A 183 9.74 4.04 -4.27
N ILE A 184 8.91 5.06 -4.47
CA ILE A 184 7.56 4.93 -5.01
C ILE A 184 7.69 4.86 -6.54
N PRO A 185 7.27 3.77 -7.18
CA PRO A 185 7.34 3.64 -8.62
C PRO A 185 6.48 4.68 -9.35
N GLU A 186 6.93 5.15 -10.51
CA GLU A 186 6.23 6.17 -11.29
C GLU A 186 4.78 5.78 -11.64
N GLN A 187 4.53 4.51 -11.96
CA GLN A 187 3.16 4.04 -12.25
C GLN A 187 2.21 4.12 -11.03
N ASP A 188 2.75 4.13 -9.82
CA ASP A 188 1.96 4.35 -8.60
C ASP A 188 1.75 5.85 -8.37
N VAL A 189 2.78 6.67 -8.62
CA VAL A 189 2.69 8.15 -8.54
C VAL A 189 1.62 8.68 -9.50
N ILE A 190 1.63 8.26 -10.76
CA ILE A 190 0.65 8.73 -11.76
C ILE A 190 -0.79 8.32 -11.39
N ALA A 191 -0.97 7.16 -10.76
CA ALA A 191 -2.27 6.72 -10.26
C ALA A 191 -2.77 7.59 -9.08
N LEU A 192 -1.87 8.02 -8.20
CA LEU A 192 -2.17 8.98 -7.12
C LEU A 192 -2.49 10.35 -7.68
N ILE A 193 -1.73 10.83 -8.68
CA ILE A 193 -1.98 12.11 -9.37
C ILE A 193 -3.37 12.11 -10.00
N TRP A 194 -3.72 11.06 -10.76
CA TRP A 194 -5.05 10.92 -11.34
C TRP A 194 -6.15 11.00 -10.28
N THR A 195 -6.03 10.20 -9.23
CA THR A 195 -7.03 10.14 -8.15
C THR A 195 -7.20 11.50 -7.49
N THR A 196 -6.09 12.16 -7.17
CA THR A 196 -6.07 13.47 -6.52
C THR A 196 -6.70 14.53 -7.42
N VAL A 197 -6.23 14.65 -8.66
CA VAL A 197 -6.73 15.65 -9.62
C VAL A 197 -8.22 15.47 -9.85
N MET A 198 -8.70 14.23 -10.02
CA MET A 198 -10.13 13.98 -10.26
C MET A 198 -11.01 14.28 -9.04
N ASN A 199 -10.46 14.19 -7.82
CA ASN A 199 -11.17 14.51 -6.58
C ASN A 199 -11.23 16.02 -6.26
N LEU A 200 -10.37 16.84 -6.89
CA LEU A 200 -10.40 18.30 -6.72
C LEU A 200 -11.63 18.97 -7.35
N ALA A 201 -12.30 18.30 -8.28
CA ALA A 201 -13.43 18.86 -9.01
C ALA A 201 -14.77 18.32 -8.50
N GLU A 202 -15.72 19.23 -8.29
CA GLU A 202 -17.13 18.87 -8.14
C GLU A 202 -17.77 18.72 -9.52
N TRP A 203 -18.13 17.48 -9.87
CA TRP A 203 -18.58 17.14 -11.21
C TRP A 203 -20.05 17.47 -11.46
N ASN A 204 -20.33 18.03 -12.65
CA ASN A 204 -21.70 18.21 -13.11
C ASN A 204 -22.42 16.86 -13.26
N LYS A 205 -23.74 16.85 -13.01
CA LYS A 205 -24.59 15.66 -13.17
C LYS A 205 -25.15 15.50 -14.58
N LYS A 206 -25.06 16.54 -15.42
CA LYS A 206 -25.47 16.48 -16.84
C LYS A 206 -24.30 16.01 -17.69
N GLU A 207 -24.54 14.96 -18.48
CA GLU A 207 -23.52 14.27 -19.29
C GLU A 207 -22.69 15.20 -20.20
N GLU A 208 -23.35 16.11 -20.93
CA GLU A 208 -22.65 17.02 -21.86
C GLU A 208 -21.80 18.06 -21.11
N LEU A 209 -22.31 18.59 -19.99
CA LEU A 209 -21.60 19.59 -19.20
C LEU A 209 -20.40 19.00 -18.47
N VAL A 210 -20.52 17.76 -17.96
CA VAL A 210 -19.40 17.10 -17.29
C VAL A 210 -18.29 16.76 -18.28
N ALA A 211 -18.59 16.48 -19.55
CA ALA A 211 -17.60 16.23 -20.58
C ALA A 211 -16.71 17.45 -20.83
N GLU A 212 -17.31 18.61 -21.06
CA GLU A 212 -16.54 19.84 -21.26
C GLU A 212 -15.79 20.26 -19.99
N GLN A 213 -16.43 20.11 -18.82
CA GLN A 213 -15.80 20.41 -17.54
C GLN A 213 -14.57 19.53 -17.29
N ALA A 214 -14.69 18.22 -17.51
CA ALA A 214 -13.60 17.26 -17.32
C ALA A 214 -12.41 17.56 -18.23
N LEU A 215 -12.65 17.84 -19.51
CA LEU A 215 -11.57 18.14 -20.45
C LEU A 215 -10.85 19.45 -20.08
N LYS A 216 -11.58 20.50 -19.71
CA LYS A 216 -10.98 21.76 -19.24
C LYS A 216 -10.18 21.57 -17.95
N HIS A 217 -10.71 20.79 -17.02
CA HIS A 217 -10.05 20.45 -15.77
C HIS A 217 -8.74 19.69 -16.01
N LEU A 218 -8.78 18.61 -16.77
CA LEU A 218 -7.61 17.79 -17.07
C LEU A 218 -6.56 18.55 -17.89
N GLN A 219 -6.98 19.40 -18.83
CA GLN A 219 -6.06 20.23 -19.62
C GLN A 219 -5.20 21.16 -18.77
N LYS A 220 -5.73 21.67 -17.64
CA LYS A 220 -4.96 22.49 -16.68
C LYS A 220 -3.79 21.71 -16.06
N PHE A 221 -3.97 20.40 -15.85
CA PHE A 221 -3.02 19.54 -15.16
C PHE A 221 -2.19 18.67 -16.11
N THR A 222 -2.34 18.83 -17.43
CA THR A 222 -1.50 18.17 -18.44
C THR A 222 0.00 18.21 -18.12
N PRO A 223 0.62 19.36 -17.73
CA PRO A 223 2.05 19.38 -17.41
C PRO A 223 2.42 18.51 -16.20
N LEU A 224 1.50 18.33 -15.25
CA LEU A 224 1.70 17.44 -14.11
C LEU A 224 1.64 15.99 -14.54
N PHE A 225 0.65 15.60 -15.36
CA PHE A 225 0.56 14.23 -15.88
C PHE A 225 1.78 13.89 -16.73
N ALA A 226 2.16 14.75 -17.67
CA ALA A 226 3.30 14.56 -18.57
C ALA A 226 4.62 14.32 -17.80
N ALA A 227 4.78 14.96 -16.64
CA ALA A 227 5.99 14.81 -15.83
C ALA A 227 6.17 13.43 -15.18
N PHE A 228 5.10 12.61 -15.13
CA PHE A 228 5.05 11.29 -14.50
C PHE A 228 4.47 10.21 -15.45
N THR A 229 4.53 10.47 -16.75
CA THR A 229 4.25 9.51 -17.81
C THR A 229 5.48 9.35 -18.71
N SER A 230 6.65 9.09 -18.11
CA SER A 230 7.93 9.01 -18.84
C SER A 230 8.22 7.62 -19.40
N THR A 231 7.37 6.65 -19.07
CA THR A 231 7.51 5.25 -19.48
C THR A 231 6.19 4.67 -19.99
N THR A 232 6.25 3.74 -20.94
CA THR A 232 5.10 2.95 -21.41
C THR A 232 4.30 2.33 -20.26
N ARG A 233 4.97 1.97 -19.15
CA ARG A 233 4.32 1.39 -17.95
C ARG A 233 3.49 2.43 -17.19
N SER A 234 4.01 3.63 -17.00
CA SER A 234 3.31 4.74 -16.33
C SER A 234 2.12 5.24 -17.16
N GLU A 235 2.30 5.40 -18.47
CA GLU A 235 1.25 5.77 -19.42
C GLU A 235 0.13 4.72 -19.47
N MET A 236 0.49 3.43 -19.50
CA MET A 236 -0.49 2.34 -19.44
C MET A 236 -1.26 2.35 -18.11
N ALA A 237 -0.57 2.60 -16.99
CA ALA A 237 -1.21 2.70 -15.68
C ALA A 237 -2.22 3.86 -15.62
N LEU A 238 -1.88 5.01 -16.20
CA LEU A 238 -2.80 6.14 -16.34
C LEU A 238 -4.00 5.78 -17.22
N THR A 239 -3.77 5.19 -18.39
CA THR A 239 -4.84 4.73 -19.31
C THR A 239 -5.82 3.80 -18.60
N LEU A 240 -5.31 2.82 -17.85
CA LEU A 240 -6.12 1.91 -17.05
C LEU A 240 -6.91 2.65 -15.96
N LYS A 241 -6.31 3.62 -15.27
CA LYS A 241 -7.01 4.41 -14.26
C LYS A 241 -8.14 5.26 -14.84
N ILE A 242 -7.94 5.84 -16.02
CA ILE A 242 -9.00 6.56 -16.74
C ILE A 242 -10.13 5.59 -17.12
N GLN A 243 -9.80 4.39 -17.63
CA GLN A 243 -10.80 3.38 -17.99
C GLN A 243 -11.64 2.96 -16.78
N GLU A 244 -10.98 2.65 -15.65
CA GLU A 244 -11.64 2.27 -14.40
C GLU A 244 -12.57 3.38 -13.90
N TYR A 245 -12.07 4.63 -13.88
CA TYR A 245 -12.84 5.78 -13.43
C TYR A 245 -14.08 6.03 -14.31
N CYS A 246 -13.92 6.01 -15.63
CA CYS A 246 -15.02 6.20 -16.56
C CYS A 246 -16.06 5.08 -16.49
N TYR A 247 -15.66 3.86 -16.12
CA TYR A 247 -16.58 2.74 -15.90
C TYR A 247 -17.38 2.87 -14.60
N GLU A 248 -16.70 3.27 -13.53
CA GLU A 248 -17.29 3.38 -12.19
C GLU A 248 -18.19 4.62 -12.05
N ASN A 249 -18.00 5.63 -12.90
CA ASN A 249 -18.79 6.85 -12.92
C ASN A 249 -19.66 6.95 -14.18
N MET A 250 -20.98 6.72 -14.05
CA MET A 250 -21.92 6.71 -15.18
C MET A 250 -21.88 7.99 -16.03
N ASN A 251 -21.57 9.15 -15.43
CA ASN A 251 -21.50 10.42 -16.15
C ASN A 251 -20.26 10.51 -17.06
N PHE A 252 -19.26 9.64 -16.85
CA PHE A 252 -18.00 9.60 -17.59
C PHE A 252 -17.93 8.50 -18.65
N MET A 253 -18.97 7.66 -18.75
CA MET A 253 -19.00 6.51 -19.65
C MET A 253 -18.77 6.86 -21.13
N LYS A 254 -19.14 8.06 -21.59
CA LYS A 254 -18.92 8.53 -22.99
C LYS A 254 -17.74 9.51 -23.17
N ILE A 255 -16.93 9.72 -22.12
CA ILE A 255 -15.84 10.72 -22.12
C ILE A 255 -14.47 10.04 -22.28
N PHE A 256 -14.37 8.72 -22.07
CA PHE A 256 -13.11 7.98 -22.12
C PHE A 256 -12.26 8.32 -23.37
N GLN A 257 -12.82 8.15 -24.57
CA GLN A 257 -12.10 8.46 -25.81
C GLN A 257 -11.65 9.93 -25.91
N LYS A 258 -12.44 10.86 -25.38
CA LYS A 258 -12.09 12.30 -25.39
C LYS A 258 -10.91 12.59 -24.45
N ILE A 259 -10.85 11.91 -23.30
CA ILE A 259 -9.73 12.05 -22.35
C ILE A 259 -8.46 11.48 -22.98
N ILE A 260 -8.53 10.28 -23.57
CA ILE A 260 -7.36 9.68 -24.24
C ILE A 260 -6.88 10.57 -25.39
N LEU A 261 -7.80 11.12 -26.21
CA LEU A 261 -7.44 12.04 -27.28
C LEU A 261 -6.80 13.33 -26.76
N LEU A 262 -7.27 13.89 -25.65
CA LEU A 262 -6.65 15.05 -25.01
C LEU A 262 -5.21 14.71 -24.60
N PHE A 263 -5.01 13.60 -23.89
CA PHE A 263 -3.70 13.19 -23.40
C PHE A 263 -2.74 12.77 -24.52
N TYR A 264 -3.23 12.21 -25.61
CA TYR A 264 -2.44 12.00 -26.82
C TYR A 264 -1.95 13.33 -27.41
N LYS A 265 -2.88 14.27 -27.65
CA LYS A 265 -2.56 15.59 -28.23
C LYS A 265 -1.62 16.43 -27.38
N THR A 266 -1.54 16.14 -26.09
CA THR A 266 -0.67 16.84 -25.16
C THR A 266 0.54 16.02 -24.71
N GLU A 267 0.88 14.96 -25.44
CA GLU A 267 2.08 14.14 -25.22
C GLU A 267 2.15 13.50 -23.81
N VAL A 268 0.99 13.24 -23.19
CA VAL A 268 0.86 12.54 -21.90
C VAL A 268 0.76 11.03 -22.11
N ILE A 269 0.13 10.59 -23.20
CA ILE A 269 0.03 9.17 -23.58
C ILE A 269 0.46 9.03 -25.03
N SER A 270 1.43 8.16 -25.28
CA SER A 270 1.96 7.84 -26.60
C SER A 270 0.99 7.00 -27.43
N GLU A 271 1.18 7.05 -28.75
CA GLU A 271 0.47 6.19 -29.69
C GLU A 271 0.65 4.70 -29.38
N GLU A 272 1.89 4.29 -29.11
CA GLU A 272 2.25 2.90 -28.76
C GLU A 272 1.37 2.36 -27.62
N VAL A 273 1.18 3.17 -26.57
CA VAL A 273 0.38 2.78 -25.41
C VAL A 273 -1.11 2.67 -25.75
N ILE A 274 -1.64 3.57 -26.58
CA ILE A 274 -3.04 3.53 -27.01
C ILE A 274 -3.30 2.26 -27.82
N LEU A 275 -2.43 1.95 -28.79
CA LEU A 275 -2.54 0.76 -29.63
C LEU A 275 -2.40 -0.52 -28.79
N LYS A 276 -1.44 -0.56 -27.87
CA LYS A 276 -1.25 -1.68 -26.94
C LYS A 276 -2.45 -1.88 -26.02
N TRP A 277 -3.00 -0.81 -25.45
CA TRP A 277 -4.20 -0.88 -24.61
C TRP A 277 -5.38 -1.45 -25.41
N TYR A 278 -5.58 -0.99 -26.64
CA TYR A 278 -6.68 -1.44 -27.50
C TYR A 278 -6.58 -2.94 -27.84
N LYS A 279 -5.36 -3.42 -28.15
CA LYS A 279 -5.12 -4.82 -28.52
C LYS A 279 -5.35 -5.78 -27.35
N ASP A 280 -4.62 -5.61 -26.25
CA ASP A 280 -4.62 -6.58 -25.13
C ASP A 280 -4.29 -5.98 -23.76
N GLY A 281 -3.92 -4.70 -23.67
CA GLY A 281 -3.58 -4.04 -22.41
C GLY A 281 -4.76 -3.54 -21.57
N HIS A 282 -6.00 -3.63 -22.07
CA HIS A 282 -7.19 -3.07 -21.43
C HIS A 282 -7.72 -3.87 -20.24
N SER A 283 -8.39 -3.18 -19.31
CA SER A 283 -9.13 -3.81 -18.22
C SER A 283 -10.41 -4.48 -18.70
N VAL A 284 -10.89 -5.48 -17.96
CA VAL A 284 -12.21 -6.12 -18.20
C VAL A 284 -13.38 -5.16 -17.88
N LYS A 285 -13.14 -4.14 -17.05
CA LYS A 285 -14.15 -3.13 -16.66
C LYS A 285 -14.52 -2.25 -17.86
N GLY A 286 -15.75 -2.39 -18.35
CA GLY A 286 -16.23 -1.61 -19.50
C GLY A 286 -15.59 -1.95 -20.84
N LYS A 287 -14.89 -3.10 -20.95
CA LYS A 287 -14.11 -3.51 -22.14
C LYS A 287 -14.85 -3.28 -23.46
N MET A 288 -16.02 -3.91 -23.65
CA MET A 288 -16.73 -3.86 -24.93
C MET A 288 -17.11 -2.43 -25.32
N LEU A 289 -17.53 -1.62 -24.34
CA LEU A 289 -17.93 -0.25 -24.56
C LEU A 289 -16.74 0.64 -24.96
N PHE A 290 -15.62 0.54 -24.24
CA PHE A 290 -14.49 1.43 -24.48
C PHE A 290 -13.68 1.06 -25.72
N LEU A 291 -13.60 -0.23 -26.08
CA LEU A 291 -13.06 -0.64 -27.37
C LEU A 291 -13.89 -0.04 -28.51
N GLU A 292 -15.22 -0.14 -28.45
CA GLU A 292 -16.07 0.47 -29.49
C GLU A 292 -15.88 1.99 -29.58
N GLN A 293 -15.76 2.69 -28.44
CA GLN A 293 -15.51 4.14 -28.44
C GLN A 293 -14.15 4.52 -29.04
N MET A 294 -13.12 3.69 -28.83
CA MET A 294 -11.76 3.97 -29.27
C MET A 294 -11.49 3.57 -30.72
N LYS A 295 -12.35 2.74 -31.33
CA LYS A 295 -12.16 2.18 -32.67
C LYS A 295 -11.75 3.21 -33.72
N LYS A 296 -12.52 4.30 -33.87
CA LYS A 296 -12.22 5.37 -34.85
C LYS A 296 -10.91 6.08 -34.59
N LEU A 297 -10.53 6.26 -33.32
CA LEU A 297 -9.26 6.89 -32.96
C LEU A 297 -8.10 5.95 -33.31
N VAL A 298 -8.23 4.66 -33.03
CA VAL A 298 -7.20 3.67 -33.36
C VAL A 298 -7.03 3.51 -34.87
N GLU A 299 -8.13 3.41 -35.62
CA GLU A 299 -8.09 3.39 -37.10
C GLU A 299 -7.38 4.64 -37.65
N TRP A 300 -7.62 5.82 -37.05
CA TRP A 300 -6.94 7.04 -37.45
C TRP A 300 -5.44 7.04 -37.15
N LEU A 301 -5.03 6.56 -35.96
CA LEU A 301 -3.61 6.45 -35.59
C LEU A 301 -2.85 5.53 -36.54
N GLN A 302 -3.41 4.34 -36.81
CA GLN A 302 -2.80 3.34 -37.69
C GLN A 302 -2.65 3.84 -39.15
N ASN A 303 -3.67 4.54 -39.67
CA ASN A 303 -3.61 5.07 -41.04
C ASN A 303 -2.65 6.27 -41.17
N ALA A 304 -2.52 7.09 -40.11
CA ALA A 304 -1.60 8.22 -40.12
C ALA A 304 -0.13 7.76 -40.16
N GLU A 305 0.19 6.64 -39.52
CA GLU A 305 1.51 5.99 -39.58
C GLU A 305 1.80 5.47 -40.99
N GLU A 306 0.86 4.75 -41.62
CA GLU A 306 1.00 4.20 -42.98
C GLU A 306 1.22 5.27 -44.07
N GLU A 307 0.54 6.43 -43.97
CA GLU A 307 0.74 7.55 -44.91
C GLU A 307 2.13 8.22 -44.75
N SER A 308 2.71 8.19 -43.54
CA SER A 308 4.02 8.79 -43.27
C SER A 308 5.20 7.91 -43.68
N GLU A 309 5.10 6.57 -43.57
CA GLU A 309 6.13 5.64 -44.04
C GLU A 309 6.14 5.49 -45.57
N SER A 310 4.99 5.64 -46.23
CA SER A 310 4.88 5.52 -47.69
C SER A 310 5.40 6.74 -48.48
N GLY A 311 5.78 7.82 -47.78
CA GLY A 311 6.29 9.06 -48.38
C GLY A 311 7.82 9.20 -48.40
N GLU A 312 8.58 8.23 -47.90
CA GLU A 312 10.07 8.28 -47.86
C GLU A 312 10.75 7.48 -48.98
N ASP A 313 9.99 6.81 -49.87
CA ASP A 313 10.51 5.99 -50.99
C ASP A 313 10.34 6.64 -52.39
N GLU A 314 9.97 7.92 -52.47
CA GLU A 314 9.96 8.70 -53.71
C GLU A 314 10.72 10.03 -53.55
N ASP A 315 12.05 9.97 -53.47
CA ASP A 315 12.96 11.03 -53.96
C ASP A 315 14.37 10.50 -54.29
#